data_AF-A0A3S1BPT1-F1
#
_entry.id   AF-A0A3S1BPT1-F1
#
_cell.length_a   1.000
_cell.length_b   1.000
_cell.length_c   1.000
_cell.angle_alpha   90.00
_cell.angle_beta   90.00
_cell.angle_gamma   90.00
#
_symmetry.space_group_name_H-M   'P 1'
#
loop_
_entity.id
_entity.type
_entity.pdbx_description
1 polymer ?
#
loop_
_entity_poly.entity_id
_entity_poly.type
_entity_poly.pdbx_seq_one_letter_code
_entity_poly.pdbx_strand_id
1 'polypeptide(L)'
;MPVGKSTGVYNGVAYAKDGDLSVTLLYDVNGFIAGIQHGSSREVYGNLGFPSVKLQPPFNLVDNRYVLTAYFVDPSTICTSGRTQADFDSDGTGTGLWIQNGSTPDQVTQVPYYQTGLSGTNWTEGKCFISMGKHYWYNVHPDTECDAFFPVFTLYNGGILEAFGWAFLADLSSSFYEHPTRYSAFMKVVPDCIRNLTGRFSTMHIFFTYAPEIFNMC
;
A
#
# COMPACT_ATOMS: atom_id res chain seq x y z
N MET A 1 -7.94 -14.06 12.95
CA MET A 1 -7.80 -13.82 14.41
C MET A 1 -7.20 -12.43 14.63
N PRO A 2 -7.42 -11.75 15.77
CA PRO A 2 -6.72 -10.51 16.08
C PRO A 2 -5.20 -10.77 16.11
N VAL A 3 -4.41 -9.91 15.49
CA VAL A 3 -2.93 -9.98 15.45
C VAL A 3 -2.26 -8.77 16.08
N GLY A 4 -3.04 -7.77 16.48
CA GLY A 4 -2.53 -6.59 17.19
C GLY A 4 -3.64 -5.57 17.46
N LYS A 5 -3.37 -4.64 18.36
CA LYS A 5 -4.18 -3.44 18.62
C LYS A 5 -3.33 -2.20 18.39
N SER A 6 -3.93 -1.01 18.38
CA SER A 6 -3.21 0.25 18.33
C SER A 6 -2.07 0.27 19.37
N THR A 7 -0.84 0.46 18.89
CA THR A 7 0.41 0.43 19.68
C THR A 7 1.12 1.78 19.70
N GLY A 8 0.48 2.85 19.25
CA GLY A 8 1.14 4.14 18.97
C GLY A 8 1.97 4.15 17.68
N VAL A 9 2.11 3.00 17.00
CA VAL A 9 2.75 2.87 15.69
C VAL A 9 1.74 2.98 14.56
N TYR A 10 0.55 2.39 14.71
CA TYR A 10 -0.56 2.48 13.76
C TYR A 10 -1.89 2.56 14.52
N ASN A 11 -2.95 3.00 13.84
CA ASN A 11 -4.30 3.07 14.39
C ASN A 11 -5.19 1.89 13.97
N GLY A 12 -6.07 1.47 14.86
CA GLY A 12 -7.04 0.40 14.65
C GLY A 12 -6.66 -0.94 15.26
N VAL A 13 -7.60 -1.88 15.19
CA VAL A 13 -7.40 -3.28 15.60
C VAL A 13 -7.09 -4.12 14.37
N ALA A 14 -5.96 -4.81 14.40
CA ALA A 14 -5.43 -5.57 13.28
C ALA A 14 -5.93 -7.02 13.29
N TYR A 15 -6.46 -7.49 12.15
CA TYR A 15 -6.94 -8.85 11.96
C TYR A 15 -6.32 -9.48 10.71
N ALA A 16 -5.65 -10.61 10.90
CA ALA A 16 -5.17 -11.45 9.82
C ALA A 16 -6.12 -12.64 9.62
N LYS A 17 -6.44 -12.93 8.36
CA LYS A 17 -7.17 -14.15 7.99
C LYS A 17 -6.20 -15.32 8.05
N ASP A 18 -6.55 -16.37 8.79
CA ASP A 18 -5.76 -17.60 8.93
C ASP A 18 -4.29 -17.38 9.37
N GLY A 19 -4.01 -16.24 10.01
CA GLY A 19 -2.66 -15.87 10.44
C GLY A 19 -1.75 -15.34 9.32
N ASP A 20 -2.25 -15.20 8.08
CA ASP A 20 -1.49 -14.64 6.96
C ASP A 20 -1.29 -13.13 7.15
N LEU A 21 -0.04 -12.72 7.39
CA LEU A 21 0.33 -11.33 7.63
C LEU A 21 0.50 -10.51 6.34
N SER A 22 0.53 -11.15 5.17
CA SER A 22 0.65 -10.45 3.89
C SER A 22 -0.52 -9.49 3.65
N VAL A 23 -1.70 -9.82 4.20
CA VAL A 23 -2.90 -8.98 4.21
C VAL A 23 -3.52 -8.97 5.60
N THR A 24 -3.42 -7.84 6.28
CA THR A 24 -4.05 -7.61 7.59
C THR A 24 -5.00 -6.44 7.50
N LEU A 25 -6.28 -6.63 7.84
CA LEU A 25 -7.25 -5.54 7.86
C LEU A 25 -7.21 -4.82 9.21
N LEU A 26 -7.32 -3.49 9.16
CA LEU A 26 -7.43 -2.63 10.34
C LEU A 26 -8.89 -2.23 10.52
N TYR A 27 -9.38 -2.29 11.74
CA TYR A 27 -10.75 -1.91 12.10
C TYR A 27 -10.75 -0.74 13.08
N ASP A 28 -11.72 0.15 12.94
CA ASP A 28 -11.94 1.23 13.90
C ASP A 28 -12.57 0.71 15.21
N VAL A 29 -12.75 1.61 16.18
CA VAL A 29 -13.35 1.32 17.49
C VAL A 29 -14.77 0.75 17.43
N ASN A 30 -15.49 0.97 16.32
CA ASN A 30 -16.87 0.51 16.13
C ASN A 30 -16.94 -0.77 15.28
N GLY A 31 -15.80 -1.28 14.80
CA GLY A 31 -15.71 -2.54 14.07
C GLY A 31 -15.87 -2.41 12.56
N PHE A 32 -15.73 -1.22 11.98
CA PHE A 32 -15.68 -1.04 10.53
C PHE A 32 -14.24 -1.07 10.01
N ILE A 33 -14.03 -1.61 8.80
CA ILE A 33 -12.71 -1.63 8.15
C ILE A 33 -12.23 -0.18 7.98
N ALA A 34 -11.08 0.17 8.53
CA ALA A 34 -10.53 1.51 8.51
C ALA A 34 -9.20 1.60 7.74
N GLY A 35 -8.60 0.46 7.40
CA GLY A 35 -7.35 0.40 6.69
C GLY A 35 -6.88 -1.02 6.44
N ILE A 36 -5.65 -1.11 5.95
CA ILE A 36 -4.99 -2.36 5.61
C ILE A 36 -3.50 -2.25 5.91
N GLN A 37 -2.91 -3.37 6.29
CA GLN A 37 -1.49 -3.54 6.42
C GLN A 37 -1.01 -4.66 5.54
N HIS A 38 0.20 -4.46 5.05
CA HIS A 38 1.06 -5.53 4.60
C HIS A 38 2.12 -5.77 5.67
N GLY A 39 2.44 -7.01 5.99
CA GLY A 39 3.54 -7.30 6.89
C GLY A 39 4.13 -8.69 6.74
N SER A 40 5.30 -8.85 7.34
CA SER A 40 5.97 -10.15 7.49
C SER A 40 6.80 -10.16 8.77
N SER A 41 7.19 -11.35 9.22
CA SER A 41 8.04 -11.47 10.39
C SER A 41 9.41 -10.86 10.10
N ARG A 42 10.05 -10.31 11.15
CA ARG A 42 11.41 -9.78 11.08
C ARG A 42 12.40 -10.81 10.56
N GLU A 43 12.18 -12.08 10.86
CA GLU A 43 13.02 -13.19 10.39
C GLU A 43 12.92 -13.39 8.87
N VAL A 44 11.70 -13.50 8.33
CA VAL A 44 11.49 -13.68 6.87
C VAL A 44 12.14 -12.53 6.10
N TYR A 45 11.89 -11.30 6.56
CA TYR A 45 12.48 -10.09 6.00
C TYR A 45 14.01 -10.03 6.17
N GLY A 46 14.52 -10.39 7.34
CA GLY A 46 15.96 -10.48 7.60
C GLY A 46 16.68 -11.46 6.66
N ASN A 47 16.07 -12.62 6.38
CA ASN A 47 16.61 -13.61 5.43
C ASN A 47 16.63 -13.11 3.99
N LEU A 48 15.77 -12.14 3.65
CA LEU A 48 15.70 -11.50 2.34
C LEU A 48 16.56 -10.23 2.23
N GLY A 49 17.16 -9.76 3.34
CA GLY A 49 17.85 -8.46 3.38
C GLY A 49 16.91 -7.26 3.16
N PHE A 50 15.63 -7.41 3.49
CA PHE A 50 14.57 -6.43 3.23
C PHE A 50 13.75 -6.18 4.52
N PRO A 51 13.13 -5.01 4.75
CA PRO A 51 13.40 -3.75 4.09
C PRO A 51 14.80 -3.24 4.43
N SER A 52 15.35 -2.38 3.58
CA SER A 52 16.57 -1.65 3.90
C SER A 52 16.35 -0.75 5.13
N VAL A 53 17.44 -0.29 5.75
CA VAL A 53 17.37 0.74 6.82
C VAL A 53 16.86 2.07 6.27
N LYS A 54 17.13 2.38 5.00
CA LYS A 54 16.68 3.62 4.33
C LYS A 54 15.16 3.65 4.09
N LEU A 55 14.48 2.50 4.15
CA LEU A 55 13.01 2.36 4.02
C LEU A 55 12.28 2.25 5.37
N GLN A 56 12.94 2.64 6.47
CA GLN A 56 12.35 2.64 7.81
C GLN A 56 12.35 4.06 8.37
N PRO A 57 11.22 4.80 8.33
CA PRO A 57 9.89 4.46 7.78
C PRO A 57 9.82 4.45 6.24
N PRO A 58 8.78 3.88 5.57
CA PRO A 58 7.45 3.51 6.09
C PRO A 58 7.33 2.12 6.74
N PHE A 59 8.35 1.27 6.64
CA PHE A 59 8.31 -0.03 7.31
C PHE A 59 8.50 0.14 8.81
N ASN A 60 7.46 -0.13 9.58
CA ASN A 60 7.48 0.01 11.02
C ASN A 60 7.57 -1.36 11.70
N LEU A 61 8.48 -1.49 12.67
CA LEU A 61 8.59 -2.71 13.46
C LEU A 61 7.56 -2.66 14.61
N VAL A 62 6.63 -3.61 14.61
CA VAL A 62 5.67 -3.82 15.71
C VAL A 62 5.86 -5.24 16.22
N ASP A 63 6.18 -5.36 17.50
CA ASP A 63 6.58 -6.62 18.14
C ASP A 63 7.75 -7.27 17.38
N ASN A 64 7.47 -8.31 16.58
CA ASN A 64 8.46 -9.02 15.76
C ASN A 64 8.08 -9.06 14.27
N ARG A 65 7.26 -8.10 13.81
CA ARG A 65 6.84 -7.99 12.40
C ARG A 65 7.04 -6.58 11.88
N TYR A 66 7.50 -6.49 10.64
CA TYR A 66 7.48 -5.24 9.91
C TYR A 66 6.13 -5.06 9.26
N VAL A 67 5.57 -3.86 9.36
CA VAL A 67 4.29 -3.49 8.77
C VAL A 67 4.41 -2.23 7.91
N LEU A 68 3.73 -2.24 6.77
CA LEU A 68 3.33 -1.05 6.02
C LEU A 68 1.85 -0.83 6.25
N THR A 69 1.44 0.43 6.41
CA THR A 69 0.05 0.77 6.73
C THR A 69 -0.53 1.74 5.71
N ALA A 70 -1.73 1.42 5.23
CA ALA A 70 -2.60 2.35 4.54
C ALA A 70 -3.94 2.45 5.29
N TYR A 71 -4.50 3.65 5.37
CA TYR A 71 -5.83 3.89 5.94
C TYR A 71 -6.81 4.30 4.85
N PHE A 72 -8.06 3.87 5.00
CA PHE A 72 -9.16 4.18 4.09
C PHE A 72 -10.05 5.32 4.60
N VAL A 73 -9.80 5.75 5.84
CA VAL A 73 -10.48 6.86 6.51
C VAL A 73 -9.43 7.70 7.24
N ASP A 74 -9.81 8.89 7.68
CA ASP A 74 -8.92 9.76 8.46
C ASP A 74 -8.38 9.00 9.69
N PRO A 75 -7.05 8.81 9.80
CA PRO A 75 -6.45 8.04 10.89
C PRO A 75 -6.79 8.57 12.28
N SER A 76 -7.08 9.86 12.43
CA SER A 76 -7.40 10.49 13.73
C SER A 76 -8.73 10.00 14.33
N THR A 77 -9.63 9.49 13.49
CA THR A 77 -10.96 9.01 13.89
C THR A 77 -10.97 7.53 14.31
N ILE A 78 -10.03 6.73 13.80
CA ILE A 78 -10.04 5.26 13.88
C ILE A 78 -10.08 4.74 15.32
N CYS A 79 -9.27 5.34 16.20
CA CYS A 79 -9.13 4.92 17.60
C CYS A 79 -10.00 5.75 18.56
N THR A 80 -10.78 6.71 18.06
CA THR A 80 -11.50 7.70 18.88
C THR A 80 -13.01 7.59 18.70
N SER A 81 -13.56 8.20 17.65
CA SER A 81 -14.99 8.16 17.35
C SER A 81 -15.39 6.92 16.55
N GLY A 82 -14.50 6.45 15.67
CA GLY A 82 -14.81 5.46 14.64
C GLY A 82 -15.87 5.95 13.67
N ARG A 83 -16.30 5.06 12.77
CA ARG A 83 -17.43 5.29 11.86
C ARG A 83 -18.73 4.78 12.43
N THR A 84 -19.83 5.39 12.01
CA THR A 84 -21.19 4.89 12.23
C THR A 84 -21.64 4.00 11.06
N GLN A 85 -22.74 3.25 11.26
CA GLN A 85 -23.37 2.51 10.17
C GLN A 85 -23.81 3.43 9.03
N ALA A 86 -24.28 4.64 9.33
CA ALA A 86 -24.69 5.60 8.31
C ALA A 86 -23.51 6.07 7.45
N ASP A 87 -22.34 6.31 8.06
CA ASP A 87 -21.11 6.64 7.32
C ASP A 87 -20.69 5.48 6.41
N PHE A 88 -20.77 4.24 6.91
CA PHE A 88 -20.46 3.05 6.12
C PHE A 88 -21.43 2.84 4.95
N ASP A 89 -22.73 3.07 5.18
CA ASP A 89 -23.75 2.92 4.13
C ASP A 89 -23.60 3.98 3.02
N SER A 90 -23.13 5.18 3.37
CA SER A 90 -22.86 6.27 2.42
C SER A 90 -21.55 6.06 1.65
N ASP A 91 -20.47 5.79 2.38
CA ASP A 91 -19.10 5.92 1.86
C ASP A 91 -18.45 4.56 1.59
N GLY A 92 -19.13 3.45 1.91
CA GLY A 92 -18.61 2.11 1.78
C GLY A 92 -17.40 1.88 2.70
N THR A 93 -16.33 1.28 2.17
CA THR A 93 -15.15 0.93 2.97
C THR A 93 -14.34 2.15 3.43
N GLY A 94 -14.39 3.29 2.74
CA GLY A 94 -13.62 4.46 3.14
C GLY A 94 -13.83 5.69 2.27
N THR A 95 -13.30 6.81 2.74
CA THR A 95 -13.49 8.16 2.16
C THR A 95 -12.23 8.69 1.47
N GLY A 96 -11.12 7.95 1.54
CA GLY A 96 -9.86 8.33 0.92
C GLY A 96 -8.77 7.28 1.14
N LEU A 97 -7.53 7.65 0.82
CA LEU A 97 -6.37 6.79 1.03
C LEU A 97 -5.25 7.58 1.68
N TRP A 98 -4.77 7.11 2.82
CA TRP A 98 -3.63 7.69 3.56
C TRP A 98 -2.55 6.64 3.69
N ILE A 99 -1.36 6.91 3.17
CA ILE A 99 -0.19 6.04 3.32
C ILE A 99 0.63 6.51 4.51
N GLN A 100 0.84 5.64 5.48
CA GLN A 100 1.74 5.94 6.59
C GLN A 100 3.18 5.99 6.09
N ASN A 101 3.82 7.15 6.26
CA ASN A 101 5.19 7.41 5.82
C ASN A 101 6.14 7.71 6.99
N GLY A 102 5.65 7.64 8.23
CA GLY A 102 6.42 7.81 9.45
C GLY A 102 6.23 6.70 10.48
N SER A 103 6.86 6.86 11.64
CA SER A 103 6.83 5.90 12.75
C SER A 103 5.57 5.96 13.61
N THR A 104 4.75 7.00 13.44
CA THR A 104 3.51 7.23 14.19
C THR A 104 2.30 7.33 13.25
N PRO A 105 1.07 7.02 13.72
CA PRO A 105 -0.12 6.94 12.87
C PRO A 105 -0.57 8.28 12.26
N ASP A 106 -0.12 9.41 12.79
CA ASP A 106 -0.39 10.76 12.28
C ASP A 106 0.58 11.18 11.16
N GLN A 107 1.70 10.48 11.02
CA GLN A 107 2.67 10.69 9.93
C GLN A 107 2.21 9.95 8.68
N VAL A 108 1.26 10.56 7.97
CA VAL A 108 0.63 10.02 6.77
C VAL A 108 0.70 11.00 5.61
N THR A 109 0.73 10.47 4.39
CA THR A 109 0.48 11.21 3.15
C THR A 109 -0.88 10.80 2.59
N GLN A 110 -1.79 11.75 2.43
CA GLN A 110 -3.03 11.52 1.71
C GLN A 110 -2.75 11.42 0.21
N VAL A 111 -3.23 10.36 -0.42
CA VAL A 111 -3.20 10.20 -1.87
C VAL A 111 -4.32 11.05 -2.47
N PRO A 112 -4.04 11.90 -3.48
CA PRO A 112 -5.08 12.66 -4.16
C PRO A 112 -6.19 11.74 -4.69
N TYR A 113 -7.44 12.09 -4.46
CA TYR A 113 -8.55 11.30 -5.01
C TYR A 113 -8.67 11.45 -6.53
N TYR A 114 -8.43 12.66 -7.04
CA TYR A 114 -8.43 12.97 -8.46
C TYR A 114 -7.00 12.97 -9.02
N GLN A 115 -6.82 12.36 -10.19
CA GLN A 115 -5.54 12.26 -10.89
C GLN A 115 -4.92 13.63 -11.17
N THR A 116 -5.74 14.65 -11.40
CA THR A 116 -5.29 16.04 -11.60
C THR A 116 -4.57 16.61 -10.37
N GLY A 117 -4.89 16.11 -9.18
CA GLY A 117 -4.23 16.48 -7.92
C GLY A 117 -2.82 15.90 -7.77
N LEU A 118 -2.36 15.02 -8.67
CA LEU A 118 -0.99 14.50 -8.66
C LEU A 118 0.02 15.48 -9.25
N SER A 119 -0.44 16.48 -10.01
CA SER A 119 0.44 17.49 -10.60
C SER A 119 1.19 18.25 -9.52
N GLY A 120 2.52 18.29 -9.61
CA GLY A 120 3.39 18.94 -8.62
C GLY A 120 3.65 18.14 -7.35
N THR A 121 3.19 16.89 -7.29
CA THR A 121 3.52 15.95 -6.20
C THR A 121 4.69 15.05 -6.58
N ASN A 122 5.12 14.20 -5.64
CA ASN A 122 6.17 13.21 -5.89
C ASN A 122 5.69 11.98 -6.67
N TRP A 123 4.42 11.90 -7.10
CA TRP A 123 3.92 10.75 -7.84
C TRP A 123 4.39 10.79 -9.31
N THR A 124 5.33 9.91 -9.65
CA THR A 124 5.84 9.75 -11.00
C THR A 124 4.84 8.97 -11.85
N GLU A 125 4.47 9.53 -13.01
CA GLU A 125 3.53 8.90 -13.93
C GLU A 125 4.07 7.57 -14.50
N GLY A 126 3.30 6.50 -14.33
CA GLY A 126 3.50 5.20 -14.95
C GLY A 126 2.68 5.03 -16.23
N LYS A 127 2.52 3.77 -16.66
CA LYS A 127 1.74 3.42 -17.85
C LYS A 127 0.32 3.03 -17.50
N CYS A 128 -0.53 3.14 -18.50
CA CYS A 128 -1.83 2.51 -18.48
C CYS A 128 -1.64 1.01 -18.68
N PHE A 129 -2.19 0.20 -17.78
CA PHE A 129 -2.33 -1.23 -17.98
C PHE A 129 -3.82 -1.55 -18.01
N ILE A 130 -4.31 -1.99 -19.17
CA ILE A 130 -5.71 -2.41 -19.34
C ILE A 130 -6.01 -3.51 -18.32
N SER A 131 -7.15 -3.41 -17.62
CA SER A 131 -7.58 -4.27 -16.51
C SER A 131 -7.03 -3.89 -15.13
N MET A 132 -6.20 -2.84 -15.01
CA MET A 132 -5.64 -2.36 -13.74
C MET A 132 -5.82 -0.84 -13.57
N GLY A 133 -5.55 -0.08 -14.63
CA GLY A 133 -5.62 1.38 -14.66
C GLY A 133 -4.26 2.04 -14.90
N LYS A 134 -4.25 3.36 -14.71
CA LYS A 134 -3.08 4.21 -14.88
C LYS A 134 -2.22 4.18 -13.63
N HIS A 135 -1.04 3.59 -13.74
CA HIS A 135 -0.09 3.50 -12.64
C HIS A 135 0.58 4.84 -12.35
N TYR A 136 0.84 5.09 -11.06
CA TYR A 136 1.69 6.15 -10.56
C TYR A 136 2.57 5.61 -9.44
N TRP A 137 3.87 5.90 -9.51
CA TRP A 137 4.88 5.36 -8.61
C TRP A 137 5.47 6.47 -7.75
N TYR A 138 5.61 6.27 -6.45
CA TYR A 138 6.06 7.34 -5.57
C TYR A 138 7.56 7.61 -5.71
N ASN A 139 7.90 8.84 -6.10
CA ASN A 139 9.25 9.39 -6.21
C ASN A 139 10.24 8.52 -6.99
N VAL A 140 9.78 7.92 -8.10
CA VAL A 140 10.60 7.05 -8.94
C VAL A 140 11.31 7.85 -10.03
N HIS A 141 12.61 7.59 -10.19
CA HIS A 141 13.53 8.18 -11.16
C HIS A 141 14.44 7.08 -11.75
N PRO A 142 15.15 7.32 -12.87
CA PRO A 142 16.05 6.31 -13.45
C PRO A 142 17.15 5.84 -12.49
N ASP A 143 17.65 6.74 -11.65
CA ASP A 143 18.72 6.57 -10.68
C ASP A 143 18.22 6.26 -9.26
N THR A 144 16.93 5.92 -9.08
CA THR A 144 16.39 5.51 -7.78
C THR A 144 17.20 4.34 -7.22
N GLU A 145 17.77 4.54 -6.03
CA GLU A 145 18.45 3.50 -5.28
C GLU A 145 17.46 2.41 -4.85
N CYS A 146 17.80 1.13 -5.02
CA CYS A 146 16.96 0.02 -4.57
C CYS A 146 16.62 0.08 -3.09
N ASP A 147 17.60 0.48 -2.28
CA ASP A 147 17.42 0.64 -0.85
C ASP A 147 16.50 1.81 -0.49
N ALA A 148 16.12 2.67 -1.43
CA ALA A 148 15.22 3.81 -1.19
C ALA A 148 13.95 3.75 -2.06
N PHE A 149 13.71 2.64 -2.77
CA PHE A 149 12.52 2.46 -3.58
C PHE A 149 11.27 2.40 -2.70
N PHE A 150 10.47 3.47 -2.73
CA PHE A 150 9.27 3.56 -1.90
C PHE A 150 8.22 2.53 -2.37
N PRO A 151 7.70 1.68 -1.47
CA PRO A 151 7.03 0.44 -1.86
C PRO A 151 5.54 0.63 -2.20
N VAL A 152 5.16 1.78 -2.79
CA VAL A 152 3.76 2.12 -3.05
C VAL A 152 3.57 2.64 -4.47
N PHE A 153 2.54 2.13 -5.13
CA PHE A 153 2.01 2.70 -6.36
C PHE A 153 0.50 2.92 -6.23
N THR A 154 -0.04 3.82 -7.04
CA THR A 154 -1.47 4.14 -7.10
C THR A 154 -2.00 3.94 -8.52
N LEU A 155 -3.31 3.71 -8.62
CA LEU A 155 -3.98 3.37 -9.86
C LEU A 155 -5.21 4.27 -10.06
N TYR A 156 -5.25 4.92 -11.21
CA TYR A 156 -6.35 5.79 -11.60
C TYR A 156 -7.07 5.24 -12.82
N ASN A 157 -8.38 5.45 -12.87
CA ASN A 157 -9.23 5.09 -13.99
C ASN A 157 -10.22 6.23 -14.21
N GLY A 158 -10.36 6.73 -15.44
CA GLY A 158 -11.23 7.88 -15.71
C GLY A 158 -10.89 9.13 -14.87
N GLY A 159 -9.64 9.25 -14.41
CA GLY A 159 -9.19 10.35 -13.54
C GLY A 159 -9.46 10.18 -12.04
N ILE A 160 -10.00 9.04 -11.59
CA ILE A 160 -10.34 8.77 -10.18
C ILE A 160 -9.44 7.67 -9.62
N LEU A 161 -9.01 7.82 -8.37
CA LEU A 161 -8.28 6.80 -7.64
C LEU A 161 -9.18 5.58 -7.40
N GLU A 162 -8.86 4.45 -8.04
CA GLU A 162 -9.64 3.22 -7.92
C GLU A 162 -8.88 2.06 -7.28
N ALA A 163 -7.56 2.19 -7.15
CA ALA A 163 -6.74 1.20 -6.48
C ALA A 163 -5.39 1.78 -6.05
N PHE A 164 -4.71 1.02 -5.21
CA PHE A 164 -3.30 1.21 -4.93
C PHE A 164 -2.65 -0.15 -4.77
N GLY A 165 -1.34 -0.17 -4.60
CA GLY A 165 -0.66 -1.41 -4.34
C GLY A 165 0.69 -1.25 -3.71
N TRP A 166 1.18 -2.39 -3.24
CA TRP A 166 2.49 -2.52 -2.65
C TRP A 166 3.47 -3.10 -3.67
N ALA A 167 4.72 -2.63 -3.63
CA ALA A 167 5.77 -3.07 -4.54
C ALA A 167 7.08 -3.30 -3.79
N PHE A 168 7.57 -4.53 -3.82
CA PHE A 168 8.69 -4.99 -3.02
C PHE A 168 9.80 -5.53 -3.91
N LEU A 169 11.02 -5.05 -3.69
CA LEU A 169 12.24 -5.63 -4.27
C LEU A 169 12.69 -6.84 -3.45
N ALA A 170 11.78 -7.79 -3.27
CA ALA A 170 11.96 -9.01 -2.49
C ALA A 170 11.06 -10.13 -3.04
N ASP A 171 11.48 -11.39 -2.89
CA ASP A 171 10.69 -12.58 -3.24
C ASP A 171 9.79 -12.97 -2.06
N LEU A 172 8.56 -12.44 -2.06
CA LEU A 172 7.60 -12.68 -0.97
C LEU A 172 6.69 -13.85 -1.31
N SER A 173 6.55 -14.78 -0.35
CA SER A 173 5.76 -15.99 -0.52
C SER A 173 4.36 -15.85 0.08
N SER A 174 3.38 -15.52 -0.77
CA SER A 174 1.93 -15.64 -0.51
C SER A 174 1.20 -15.65 -1.84
N SER A 175 0.02 -16.27 -1.90
CA SER A 175 -0.84 -16.24 -3.08
C SER A 175 -1.39 -14.85 -3.42
N PHE A 176 -1.26 -13.88 -2.51
CA PHE A 176 -1.67 -12.49 -2.74
C PHE A 176 -0.63 -11.67 -3.51
N TYR A 177 0.61 -12.18 -3.67
CA TYR A 177 1.62 -11.48 -4.46
C TYR A 177 1.62 -11.94 -5.91
N GLU A 178 1.85 -10.97 -6.78
CA GLU A 178 2.20 -11.16 -8.16
C GLU A 178 3.71 -11.00 -8.32
N HIS A 179 4.30 -11.70 -9.29
CA HIS A 179 5.73 -11.59 -9.60
C HIS A 179 5.92 -11.17 -11.06
N PRO A 180 5.66 -9.90 -11.39
CA PRO A 180 5.79 -9.42 -12.76
C PRO A 180 7.26 -9.48 -13.23
N THR A 181 7.45 -9.82 -14.51
CA THR A 181 8.77 -9.85 -15.16
C THR A 181 8.92 -8.77 -16.23
N ARG A 182 7.84 -8.05 -16.55
CA ARG A 182 7.78 -7.04 -17.61
C ARG A 182 7.48 -5.65 -17.03
N TYR A 183 8.43 -5.08 -16.29
CA TYR A 183 8.27 -3.81 -15.58
C TYR A 183 7.88 -2.63 -16.48
N SER A 184 8.37 -2.63 -17.71
CA SER A 184 8.06 -1.61 -18.72
C SER A 184 6.61 -1.65 -19.23
N ALA A 185 5.81 -2.64 -18.83
CA ALA A 185 4.37 -2.67 -19.11
C ALA A 185 3.59 -1.66 -18.26
N PHE A 186 4.03 -1.38 -17.04
CA PHE A 186 3.32 -0.53 -16.07
C PHE A 186 4.14 0.66 -15.56
N MET A 187 5.47 0.65 -15.71
CA MET A 187 6.32 1.81 -15.44
C MET A 187 6.69 2.52 -16.75
N LYS A 188 6.63 3.86 -16.77
CA LYS A 188 7.26 4.66 -17.83
C LYS A 188 8.76 4.78 -17.60
N VAL A 189 9.13 5.10 -16.35
CA VAL A 189 10.51 5.15 -15.86
C VAL A 189 10.75 3.87 -15.06
N VAL A 190 11.59 2.97 -15.58
CA VAL A 190 12.04 1.78 -14.84
C VAL A 190 13.42 2.11 -14.25
N PRO A 191 13.57 2.18 -12.92
CA PRO A 191 14.87 2.38 -12.27
C PRO A 191 15.91 1.35 -12.72
N ASP A 192 17.18 1.74 -12.79
CA ASP A 192 18.31 0.83 -13.07
C ASP A 192 18.35 -0.35 -12.11
N CYS A 193 18.09 -0.04 -10.85
CA CYS A 193 17.94 -0.96 -9.76
C CYS A 193 16.91 -2.09 -10.05
N ILE A 194 15.77 -1.76 -10.67
CA ILE A 194 14.72 -2.72 -11.03
C ILE A 194 15.07 -3.44 -12.34
N ARG A 195 15.65 -2.73 -13.32
CA ARG A 195 16.08 -3.33 -14.60
C ARG A 195 17.11 -4.44 -14.40
N ASN A 196 18.01 -4.26 -13.45
CA ASN A 196 19.11 -5.16 -13.16
C ASN A 196 18.81 -6.06 -11.94
N LEU A 197 17.54 -6.18 -11.54
CA LEU A 197 17.16 -6.96 -10.37
C LEU A 197 17.56 -8.43 -10.56
N THR A 198 18.40 -8.94 -9.66
CA THR A 198 18.82 -10.34 -9.64
C THR A 198 17.85 -11.23 -8.86
N GLY A 199 16.98 -10.62 -8.05
CA GLY A 199 15.88 -11.27 -7.33
C GLY A 199 14.52 -11.10 -8.01
N ARG A 200 13.44 -11.27 -7.23
CA ARG A 200 12.07 -11.04 -7.70
C ARG A 200 11.52 -9.70 -7.22
N PHE A 201 10.66 -9.13 -8.06
CA PHE A 201 9.81 -8.01 -7.71
C PHE A 201 8.44 -8.58 -7.34
N SER A 202 7.99 -8.36 -6.12
CA SER A 202 6.67 -8.80 -5.65
C SER A 202 5.73 -7.61 -5.57
N THR A 203 4.57 -7.71 -6.21
CA THR A 203 3.54 -6.67 -6.15
C THR A 203 2.25 -7.22 -5.55
N MET A 204 1.45 -6.34 -4.95
CA MET A 204 0.10 -6.68 -4.49
C MET A 204 -0.82 -5.52 -4.82
N HIS A 205 -1.87 -5.79 -5.59
CA HIS A 205 -2.90 -4.82 -5.93
C HIS A 205 -4.06 -4.87 -4.94
N ILE A 206 -4.55 -3.70 -4.53
CA ILE A 206 -5.72 -3.52 -3.66
C ILE A 206 -6.71 -2.62 -4.39
N PHE A 207 -7.79 -3.22 -4.88
CA PHE A 207 -8.82 -2.53 -5.65
C PHE A 207 -9.98 -2.06 -4.77
N PHE A 208 -10.49 -0.86 -5.06
CA PHE A 208 -11.70 -0.28 -4.46
C PHE A 208 -12.95 -0.55 -5.31
N THR A 209 -12.83 -1.38 -6.34
CA THR A 209 -13.90 -1.82 -7.24
C THR A 209 -13.97 -3.35 -7.28
N TYR A 210 -15.16 -3.88 -7.57
CA TYR A 210 -15.44 -5.32 -7.51
C TYR A 210 -15.06 -6.10 -8.77
N ALA A 211 -14.79 -5.42 -9.90
CA ALA A 211 -14.41 -6.06 -11.17
C ALA A 211 -13.40 -5.18 -11.95
N PRO A 212 -12.19 -4.96 -11.41
CA PRO A 212 -11.18 -4.12 -12.05
C PRO A 212 -10.80 -4.63 -13.45
N GLU A 213 -10.87 -5.94 -13.68
CA GLU A 213 -10.53 -6.57 -14.94
C GLU A 213 -11.46 -6.18 -16.10
N ILE A 214 -12.67 -5.68 -15.77
CA ILE A 214 -13.68 -5.24 -16.73
C ILE A 214 -13.70 -3.72 -16.86
N PHE A 215 -13.54 -3.01 -15.74
CA PHE A 215 -13.83 -1.57 -15.68
C PHE A 215 -12.60 -0.67 -15.76
N ASN A 216 -11.40 -1.18 -15.52
CA ASN A 216 -10.20 -0.35 -15.47
C ASN A 216 -9.52 -0.28 -16.84
N MET A 217 -9.82 0.77 -17.60
CA MET A 217 -9.36 0.97 -18.98
C MET A 217 -8.39 2.14 -19.14
N CYS A 218 -8.20 2.93 -18.07
CA CYS A 218 -7.60 4.26 -18.09
C CYS A 218 -8.52 5.27 -18.80
#